data_AF-A0A3P1ZUW0-F1
#
_entry.id   AF-A0A3P1ZUW0-F1
#
_cell.length_a   1.000
_cell.length_b   1.000
_cell.length_c   1.000
_cell.angle_alpha   90.00
_cell.angle_beta   90.00
_cell.angle_gamma   90.00
#
_symmetry.space_group_name_H-M   'P 1'
#
loop_
_entity.id
_entity.type
_entity.pdbx_description
1 polymer ?
#
loop_
_entity_poly.entity_id
_entity_poly.type
_entity_poly.pdbx_seq_one_letter_code
_entity_poly.pdbx_strand_id
1 'polypeptide(L)'
;MKTTIVSFMLFFCAVYAAAQTNYYTETKTFKENGYTYQCDVSHGLVKLYNKENKLTYVRQIFKDTKEVPGFGFDFDDVVEETWTRPKSLSIVNNAFTPEQKQRMGTQSVGICMYISPETGKVVEVDFTLATFSPFATIPLSVYRKIEIELKQQIWFTPTKDGKRLNYLMRFWMHRFKE
;
A
#
# COMPACT_ATOMS: atom_id res chain seq x y z
N MET A 1 -54.91 26.85 -38.82
CA MET A 1 -53.75 26.96 -37.92
C MET A 1 -53.35 25.57 -37.49
N LYS A 2 -52.10 25.18 -37.77
CA LYS A 2 -51.55 23.84 -37.54
C LYS A 2 -51.17 23.72 -36.05
N THR A 3 -51.76 22.76 -35.35
CA THR A 3 -51.47 22.50 -33.94
C THR A 3 -50.17 21.71 -33.85
N THR A 4 -49.07 22.39 -33.51
CA THR A 4 -47.76 21.78 -33.31
C THR A 4 -47.76 21.05 -31.97
N ILE A 5 -47.75 19.72 -31.99
CA ILE A 5 -47.55 18.89 -30.80
C ILE A 5 -46.07 18.98 -30.45
N VAL A 6 -45.74 19.70 -29.37
CA VAL A 6 -44.38 19.74 -28.82
C VAL A 6 -44.19 18.47 -27.97
N SER A 7 -43.51 17.48 -28.56
CA SER A 7 -43.06 16.28 -27.86
C SER A 7 -41.83 16.63 -27.01
N PHE A 8 -42.02 16.77 -25.69
CA PHE A 8 -40.91 16.85 -24.73
C PHE A 8 -40.41 15.42 -24.46
N MET A 9 -39.41 14.96 -25.23
CA MET A 9 -38.60 13.79 -24.87
C MET A 9 -37.77 14.14 -23.63
N LEU A 10 -38.27 13.76 -22.45
CA LEU A 10 -37.50 13.71 -21.22
C LEU A 10 -36.47 12.57 -21.31
N PHE A 11 -35.28 12.89 -21.83
CA PHE A 11 -34.09 12.04 -21.66
C PHE A 11 -33.68 12.11 -20.18
N PHE A 12 -34.22 11.21 -19.35
CA PHE A 12 -33.65 10.92 -18.04
C PHE A 12 -32.35 10.13 -18.25
N CYS A 13 -31.24 10.85 -18.48
CA CYS A 13 -29.92 10.31 -18.19
C CYS A 13 -29.81 10.19 -16.67
N ALA A 14 -30.27 9.06 -16.12
CA ALA A 14 -29.94 8.66 -14.76
C ALA A 14 -28.44 8.40 -14.73
N VAL A 15 -27.66 9.46 -14.48
CA VAL A 15 -26.26 9.33 -14.07
C VAL A 15 -26.32 8.66 -12.71
N TYR A 16 -26.27 7.32 -12.69
CA TYR A 16 -25.97 6.58 -11.48
C TYR A 16 -24.56 6.98 -11.08
N ALA A 17 -24.44 8.02 -10.25
CA ALA A 17 -23.26 8.21 -9.42
C ALA A 17 -23.27 7.05 -8.42
N ALA A 18 -22.76 5.88 -8.84
CA ALA A 18 -22.48 4.80 -7.92
C ALA A 18 -21.46 5.36 -6.91
N ALA A 19 -21.92 5.66 -5.71
CA ALA A 19 -21.04 5.99 -4.60
C ALA A 19 -20.05 4.82 -4.47
N GLN A 20 -18.75 5.11 -4.62
CA GLN A 20 -17.75 4.06 -4.51
C GLN A 20 -17.76 3.52 -3.10
N THR A 21 -17.91 2.21 -2.98
CA THR A 21 -17.87 1.53 -1.69
C THR A 21 -16.51 1.75 -1.05
N ASN A 22 -16.51 2.31 0.14
CA ASN A 22 -15.33 2.38 1.00
C ASN A 22 -15.18 1.05 1.73
N TYR A 23 -14.03 0.38 1.58
CA TYR A 23 -13.81 -0.94 2.16
C TYR A 23 -13.23 -0.89 3.57
N TYR A 24 -12.61 0.23 3.99
CA TYR A 24 -11.73 0.29 5.17
C TYR A 24 -12.17 1.39 6.17
N THR A 25 -13.45 1.40 6.54
CA THR A 25 -14.04 2.42 7.43
C THR A 25 -13.83 2.14 8.92
N GLU A 26 -13.59 0.90 9.30
CA GLU A 26 -13.50 0.44 10.68
C GLU A 26 -12.51 -0.72 10.81
N THR A 27 -12.10 -1.00 12.05
CA THR A 27 -11.22 -2.12 12.35
C THR A 27 -11.92 -3.44 12.07
N LYS A 28 -11.37 -4.27 11.18
CA LYS A 28 -11.92 -5.58 10.85
C LYS A 28 -10.89 -6.53 10.23
N THR A 29 -11.20 -7.83 10.32
CA THR A 29 -10.46 -8.88 9.61
C THR A 29 -11.20 -9.26 8.34
N PHE A 30 -10.52 -9.20 7.19
CA PHE A 30 -11.00 -9.75 5.92
C PHE A 30 -10.56 -11.20 5.79
N LYS A 31 -11.51 -12.11 5.57
CA LYS A 31 -11.24 -13.53 5.31
C LYS A 31 -11.53 -13.82 3.84
N GLU A 32 -10.49 -13.87 3.03
CA GLU A 32 -10.56 -14.17 1.60
C GLU A 32 -10.13 -15.61 1.33
N ASN A 33 -10.38 -16.10 0.12
CA ASN A 33 -9.94 -17.45 -0.26
C ASN A 33 -8.40 -17.50 -0.35
N GLY A 34 -7.76 -18.16 0.62
CA GLY A 34 -6.31 -18.39 0.64
C GLY A 34 -5.47 -17.28 1.29
N TYR A 35 -6.08 -16.24 1.88
CA TYR A 35 -5.36 -15.24 2.69
C TYR A 35 -6.30 -14.50 3.65
N THR A 36 -5.74 -14.00 4.75
CA THR A 36 -6.47 -13.19 5.75
C THR A 36 -5.76 -11.87 5.96
N TYR A 37 -6.49 -10.76 5.92
CA TYR A 37 -5.94 -9.43 6.16
C TYR A 37 -6.56 -8.80 7.40
N GLN A 38 -5.75 -8.04 8.12
CA GLN A 38 -6.20 -7.17 9.19
C GLN A 38 -6.20 -5.72 8.68
N CYS A 39 -7.29 -5.03 8.95
CA CYS A 39 -7.45 -3.60 8.75
C CYS A 39 -7.68 -2.99 10.13
N ASP A 40 -6.69 -2.25 10.61
CA ASP A 40 -6.79 -1.52 11.86
C ASP A 40 -7.03 -0.04 11.55
N VAL A 41 -8.11 0.51 12.11
CA VAL A 41 -8.50 1.90 11.87
C VAL A 41 -8.41 2.68 13.18
N SER A 42 -7.67 3.78 13.15
CA SER A 42 -7.50 4.69 14.30
C SER A 42 -7.45 6.13 13.81
N HIS A 43 -8.32 7.00 14.35
CA HIS A 43 -8.40 8.42 13.99
C HIS A 43 -8.45 8.71 12.47
N GLY A 44 -9.15 7.86 11.71
CA GLY A 44 -9.26 8.00 10.25
C GLY A 44 -8.02 7.56 9.45
N LEU A 45 -7.03 6.96 10.10
CA LEU A 45 -5.90 6.27 9.47
C LEU A 45 -6.13 4.75 9.51
N VAL A 46 -5.81 4.10 8.40
CA VAL A 46 -5.89 2.66 8.20
C VAL A 46 -4.48 2.11 8.13
N LYS A 47 -4.22 1.05 8.89
CA LYS A 47 -3.09 0.13 8.70
C LYS A 47 -3.65 -1.18 8.14
N LEU A 48 -3.29 -1.51 6.91
CA LEU A 48 -3.77 -2.69 6.20
C LEU A 48 -2.61 -3.66 5.97
N TYR A 49 -2.74 -4.89 6.45
CA TYR A 49 -1.64 -5.86 6.41
C TYR A 49 -2.16 -7.29 6.40
N ASN A 50 -1.36 -8.21 5.87
CA ASN A 50 -1.64 -9.63 5.98
C ASN A 50 -1.60 -10.02 7.47
N LYS A 51 -2.62 -10.71 7.97
CA LYS A 51 -2.75 -11.06 9.40
C LYS A 51 -1.64 -11.99 9.90
N GLU A 52 -0.92 -12.63 8.99
CA GLU A 52 0.26 -13.42 9.31
C GLU A 52 1.49 -12.56 9.66
N ASN A 53 1.53 -11.28 9.24
CA ASN A 53 2.61 -10.36 9.55
C ASN A 53 2.83 -10.27 11.07
N LYS A 54 4.11 -10.22 11.46
CA LYS A 54 4.57 -10.14 12.85
C LYS A 54 5.35 -8.86 13.12
N LEU A 55 5.75 -8.11 12.10
CA LEU A 55 6.63 -6.93 12.24
C LEU A 55 5.89 -5.59 12.18
N THR A 56 4.60 -5.59 11.79
CA THR A 56 3.78 -4.37 11.58
C THR A 56 3.84 -3.35 12.73
N TYR A 57 3.85 -3.82 13.99
CA TYR A 57 3.94 -2.98 15.19
C TYR A 57 5.20 -3.23 16.03
N VAL A 58 6.16 -3.97 15.47
CA VAL A 58 7.44 -4.23 16.14
C VAL A 58 8.38 -3.08 15.85
N ARG A 59 9.09 -2.62 16.88
CA ARG A 59 10.08 -1.55 16.71
C ARG A 59 11.33 -2.10 16.03
N GLN A 60 11.90 -1.34 15.10
CA GLN A 60 13.21 -1.63 14.54
C GLN A 60 14.28 -1.36 15.61
N ILE A 61 15.12 -2.36 15.88
CA ILE A 61 16.17 -2.30 16.89
C ILE A 61 17.41 -3.04 16.43
N PHE A 62 18.55 -2.67 16.99
CA PHE A 62 19.76 -3.49 16.96
C PHE A 62 19.57 -4.76 17.80
N LYS A 63 19.87 -5.93 17.23
CA LYS A 63 19.67 -7.25 17.87
C LYS A 63 20.55 -7.42 19.11
N ASP A 64 21.76 -6.87 19.08
CA ASP A 64 22.78 -6.91 20.13
C ASP A 64 22.46 -5.95 21.27
N THR A 65 22.21 -4.66 20.99
CA THR A 65 22.02 -3.64 22.03
C THR A 65 20.56 -3.44 22.44
N LYS A 66 19.61 -3.90 21.64
CA LYS A 66 18.16 -3.60 21.74
C LYS A 66 17.81 -2.12 21.60
N GLU A 67 18.76 -1.30 21.19
CA GLU A 67 18.55 0.13 20.97
C GLU A 67 17.87 0.41 19.64
N VAL A 68 17.14 1.52 19.60
CA VAL A 68 16.51 2.04 18.39
C VAL A 68 17.58 2.76 17.58
N PRO A 69 17.72 2.49 16.28
CA PRO A 69 18.63 3.26 15.46
C PRO A 69 18.22 4.74 15.40
N GLY A 70 19.22 5.63 15.32
CA GLY A 70 19.00 7.06 15.18
C GLY A 70 18.26 7.41 13.89
N PHE A 71 17.49 8.49 13.93
CA PHE A 71 16.80 9.00 12.74
C PHE A 71 17.80 9.41 11.66
N GLY A 72 17.57 9.00 10.41
CA GLY A 72 18.45 9.33 9.29
C GLY A 72 19.65 8.41 9.08
N PHE A 73 19.92 7.49 10.03
CA PHE A 73 20.96 6.46 10.01
C PHE A 73 22.35 6.96 9.54
N ASP A 74 23.31 7.07 10.46
CA ASP A 74 24.73 7.34 10.13
C ASP A 74 25.43 6.12 9.47
N PHE A 75 24.67 5.14 8.97
CA PHE A 75 25.17 3.93 8.32
C PHE A 75 24.21 3.40 7.27
N ASP A 76 24.76 2.74 6.26
CA ASP A 76 23.99 2.06 5.23
C ASP A 76 23.57 0.66 5.72
N ASP A 77 22.27 0.37 5.73
CA ASP A 77 21.73 -0.94 6.10
C ASP A 77 21.66 -1.93 4.92
N VAL A 78 21.74 -1.43 3.69
CA VAL A 78 21.86 -2.23 2.45
C VAL A 78 22.87 -1.61 1.49
N VAL A 79 23.42 -2.41 0.59
CA VAL A 79 24.16 -1.91 -0.58
C VAL A 79 23.18 -1.18 -1.50
N GLU A 80 23.52 0.05 -1.90
CA GLU A 80 22.70 0.82 -2.81
C GLU A 80 22.64 0.17 -4.20
N GLU A 81 21.43 -0.08 -4.68
CA GLU A 81 21.17 -0.65 -6.00
C GLU A 81 20.16 0.22 -6.76
N THR A 82 20.48 0.56 -8.00
CA THR A 82 19.69 1.49 -8.82
C THR A 82 18.34 0.93 -9.29
N TRP A 83 18.13 -0.39 -9.19
CA TRP A 83 16.96 -1.06 -9.76
C TRP A 83 15.81 -1.28 -8.76
N THR A 84 16.11 -1.39 -7.47
CA THR A 84 15.12 -1.80 -6.44
C THR A 84 13.97 -0.82 -6.32
N ARG A 85 14.27 0.48 -6.25
CA ARG A 85 13.27 1.55 -6.14
C ARG A 85 12.40 1.67 -7.41
N PRO A 86 12.95 1.82 -8.63
CA PRO A 86 12.14 1.84 -9.84
C PRO A 86 11.25 0.60 -10.00
N LYS A 87 11.79 -0.60 -9.72
CA LYS A 87 11.02 -1.84 -9.80
C LYS A 87 9.87 -1.88 -8.79
N SER A 88 10.12 -1.49 -7.54
CA SER A 88 9.08 -1.40 -6.50
C SER A 88 7.95 -0.45 -6.91
N LEU A 89 8.31 0.73 -7.46
CA LEU A 89 7.32 1.68 -7.97
C LEU A 89 6.54 1.12 -9.16
N SER A 90 7.18 0.36 -10.06
CA SER A 90 6.51 -0.28 -11.20
C SER A 90 5.50 -1.33 -10.78
N ILE A 91 5.81 -2.12 -9.74
CA ILE A 91 4.93 -3.17 -9.19
C ILE A 91 3.64 -2.53 -8.68
N VAL A 92 3.77 -1.46 -7.88
CA VAL A 92 2.61 -0.72 -7.39
C VAL A 92 1.85 -0.08 -8.54
N ASN A 93 2.55 0.55 -9.50
CA ASN A 93 1.92 1.13 -10.68
C ASN A 93 1.10 0.12 -11.49
N ASN A 94 1.61 -1.09 -11.69
CA ASN A 94 0.97 -2.09 -12.55
C ASN A 94 -0.18 -2.84 -11.85
N ALA A 95 -0.33 -2.68 -10.53
CA ALA A 95 -1.45 -3.24 -9.80
C ALA A 95 -2.77 -2.46 -9.99
N PHE A 96 -2.69 -1.20 -10.43
CA PHE A 96 -3.85 -0.31 -10.60
C PHE A 96 -4.20 -0.12 -12.08
N THR A 97 -5.50 -0.09 -12.37
CA THR A 97 -6.05 0.29 -13.69
C THR A 97 -5.86 1.79 -13.96
N PRO A 98 -5.85 2.23 -15.23
CA PRO A 98 -5.79 3.65 -15.58
C PRO A 98 -6.87 4.50 -14.88
N GLU A 99 -8.09 3.99 -14.79
CA GLU A 99 -9.23 4.68 -14.15
C GLU A 99 -9.04 4.77 -12.63
N GLN A 100 -8.49 3.73 -11.99
CA GLN A 100 -8.10 3.80 -10.59
C GLN A 100 -7.02 4.89 -10.38
N LYS A 101 -5.95 4.89 -11.19
CA LYS A 101 -4.87 5.88 -11.07
C LYS A 101 -5.37 7.31 -11.24
N GLN A 102 -6.23 7.55 -12.22
CA GLN A 102 -6.82 8.87 -12.46
C GLN A 102 -7.57 9.38 -11.23
N ARG A 103 -8.35 8.51 -10.57
CA ARG A 103 -9.12 8.83 -9.35
C ARG A 103 -8.25 9.13 -8.14
N MET A 104 -7.04 8.59 -8.05
CA MET A 104 -6.15 8.87 -6.92
C MET A 104 -5.68 10.33 -6.92
N GLY A 105 -5.64 10.98 -8.08
CA GLY A 105 -5.22 12.39 -8.17
C GLY A 105 -3.83 12.59 -7.56
N THR A 106 -3.74 13.54 -6.63
CA THR A 106 -2.52 13.86 -5.86
C THR A 106 -2.41 13.10 -4.54
N GLN A 107 -3.38 12.23 -4.24
CA GLN A 107 -3.40 11.46 -3.00
C GLN A 107 -2.30 10.40 -3.02
N SER A 108 -1.85 10.01 -1.82
CA SER A 108 -0.82 9.00 -1.65
C SER A 108 -1.25 7.86 -0.74
N VAL A 109 -0.66 6.69 -0.99
CA VAL A 109 -0.71 5.53 -0.09
C VAL A 109 0.69 5.25 0.45
N GLY A 110 0.80 5.04 1.75
CA GLY A 110 2.04 4.58 2.38
C GLY A 110 2.23 3.09 2.16
N ILE A 111 3.44 2.69 1.82
CA ILE A 111 3.80 1.29 1.61
C ILE A 111 5.07 1.03 2.40
N CYS A 112 5.07 -0.01 3.23
CA CYS A 112 6.21 -0.43 4.02
C CYS A 112 6.61 -1.85 3.64
N MET A 113 7.85 -2.05 3.22
CA MET A 113 8.47 -3.37 3.11
C MET A 113 9.32 -3.65 4.34
N TYR A 114 9.13 -4.83 4.91
CA TYR A 114 10.00 -5.40 5.94
C TYR A 114 10.88 -6.45 5.29
N ILE A 115 12.18 -6.35 5.53
CA ILE A 115 13.19 -7.11 4.82
C ILE A 115 14.00 -7.92 5.83
N SER A 116 14.24 -9.18 5.49
CA SER A 116 15.09 -10.06 6.27
C SER A 116 16.53 -9.51 6.26
N PRO A 117 17.14 -9.23 7.43
CA PRO A 117 18.51 -8.75 7.51
C PRO A 117 19.51 -9.84 7.08
N GLU A 118 19.11 -11.11 7.16
CA GLU A 118 19.95 -12.26 6.78
C GLU A 118 19.94 -12.53 5.27
N THR A 119 18.76 -12.46 4.65
CA THR A 119 18.58 -12.88 3.25
C THR A 119 18.37 -11.72 2.28
N GLY A 120 18.05 -10.52 2.78
CA GLY A 120 17.71 -9.36 1.97
C GLY A 120 16.34 -9.45 1.27
N LYS A 121 15.60 -10.54 1.45
CA LYS A 121 14.26 -10.71 0.87
C LYS A 121 13.21 -9.93 1.64
N VAL A 122 12.22 -9.40 0.93
CA VAL A 122 11.02 -8.82 1.54
C VAL A 122 10.18 -9.95 2.16
N VAL A 123 9.91 -9.87 3.46
CA VAL A 123 9.18 -10.90 4.22
C VAL A 123 7.75 -10.47 4.55
N GLU A 124 7.54 -9.18 4.78
CA GLU A 124 6.22 -8.60 5.07
C GLU A 124 6.05 -7.28 4.33
N VAL A 125 4.80 -6.98 3.99
CA VAL A 125 4.40 -5.67 3.46
C VAL A 125 3.16 -5.21 4.21
N ASP A 126 3.09 -3.91 4.49
CA ASP A 126 1.85 -3.27 4.93
C ASP A 126 1.60 -1.95 4.19
N PHE A 127 0.37 -1.49 4.32
CA PHE A 127 -0.13 -0.29 3.67
C PHE A 127 -0.72 0.66 4.70
N THR A 128 -0.49 1.95 4.50
CA THR A 128 -1.10 3.02 5.30
C THR A 128 -1.90 3.94 4.39
N LEU A 129 -3.17 4.16 4.68
CA LEU A 129 -4.03 5.07 3.94
C LEU A 129 -5.01 5.78 4.88
N ALA A 130 -5.58 6.90 4.45
CA ALA A 130 -6.67 7.53 5.18
C ALA A 130 -8.01 6.90 4.79
N THR A 131 -8.96 6.81 5.72
CA THR A 131 -10.31 6.28 5.46
C THR A 131 -11.06 7.10 4.41
N PHE A 132 -10.80 8.41 4.33
CA PHE A 132 -11.40 9.32 3.34
C PHE A 132 -10.59 9.41 2.03
N SER A 133 -9.49 8.66 1.92
CA SER A 133 -8.68 8.62 0.70
C SER A 133 -9.38 7.81 -0.39
N PRO A 134 -9.22 8.15 -1.69
CA PRO A 134 -9.68 7.30 -2.79
C PRO A 134 -9.02 5.92 -2.78
N PHE A 135 -7.86 5.76 -2.13
CA PHE A 135 -7.26 4.45 -1.87
C PHE A 135 -8.19 3.55 -1.03
N ALA A 136 -9.05 4.12 -0.17
CA ALA A 136 -9.97 3.34 0.64
C ALA A 136 -11.09 2.65 -0.16
N THR A 137 -11.25 2.98 -1.45
CA THR A 137 -12.20 2.35 -2.38
C THR A 137 -11.54 1.29 -3.27
N ILE A 138 -10.27 0.97 -3.02
CA ILE A 138 -9.52 -0.04 -3.76
C ILE A 138 -9.78 -1.43 -3.17
N PRO A 139 -10.19 -2.43 -3.97
CA PRO A 139 -10.40 -3.78 -3.48
C PRO A 139 -9.14 -4.38 -2.85
N LEU A 140 -9.34 -5.19 -1.80
CA LEU A 140 -8.25 -5.84 -1.07
C LEU A 140 -7.30 -6.66 -1.96
N SER A 141 -7.84 -7.27 -3.02
CA SER A 141 -7.05 -8.06 -3.99
C SER A 141 -5.93 -7.27 -4.67
N VAL A 142 -6.09 -5.95 -4.84
CA VAL A 142 -5.03 -5.08 -5.40
C VAL A 142 -3.86 -4.98 -4.42
N TYR A 143 -4.13 -4.74 -3.14
CA TYR A 143 -3.11 -4.70 -2.09
C TYR A 143 -2.41 -6.05 -1.92
N ARG A 144 -3.17 -7.15 -2.01
CA ARG A 144 -2.61 -8.52 -2.01
C ARG A 144 -1.68 -8.77 -3.19
N LYS A 145 -2.06 -8.33 -4.40
CA LYS A 145 -1.21 -8.44 -5.59
C LYS A 145 0.12 -7.71 -5.38
N ILE A 146 0.09 -6.49 -4.84
CA ILE A 146 1.30 -5.70 -4.54
C ILE A 146 2.17 -6.42 -3.50
N GLU A 147 1.59 -6.91 -2.40
CA GLU A 147 2.32 -7.66 -1.36
C GLU A 147 3.07 -8.86 -1.97
N ILE A 148 2.38 -9.68 -2.75
CA ILE A 148 2.96 -10.88 -3.39
C ILE A 148 4.09 -10.49 -4.35
N GLU A 149 3.85 -9.54 -5.24
CA GLU A 149 4.84 -9.17 -6.25
C GLU A 149 6.08 -8.53 -5.63
N LEU A 150 5.94 -7.68 -4.60
CA LEU A 150 7.08 -7.14 -3.87
C LEU A 150 7.89 -8.25 -3.19
N LYS A 151 7.22 -9.19 -2.51
CA LYS A 151 7.87 -10.34 -1.85
C LYS A 151 8.60 -11.28 -2.81
N GLN A 152 8.10 -11.41 -4.05
CA GLN A 152 8.68 -12.30 -5.06
C GLN A 152 9.80 -11.65 -5.88
N GLN A 153 9.69 -10.35 -6.17
CA GLN A 153 10.52 -9.69 -7.19
C GLN A 153 11.51 -8.67 -6.61
N ILE A 154 11.40 -8.30 -5.33
CA ILE A 154 12.29 -7.34 -4.68
C ILE A 154 13.14 -8.04 -3.64
N TRP A 155 14.43 -7.73 -3.67
CA TRP A 155 15.40 -8.08 -2.64
C TRP A 155 16.43 -6.96 -2.54
N PHE A 156 17.20 -7.00 -1.48
CA PHE A 156 18.29 -6.08 -1.20
C PHE A 156 19.53 -6.90 -0.82
N THR A 157 20.69 -6.25 -0.79
CA THR A 157 21.91 -6.86 -0.25
C THR A 157 22.21 -6.21 1.11
N PRO A 158 21.89 -6.86 2.25
CA PRO A 158 22.16 -6.30 3.57
C PRO A 158 23.66 -6.09 3.81
N THR A 159 24.03 -4.93 4.37
CA THR A 159 25.40 -4.66 4.80
C THR A 159 25.72 -5.39 6.11
N LYS A 160 26.96 -5.29 6.58
CA LYS A 160 27.35 -5.76 7.91
C LYS A 160 26.52 -5.08 9.01
N ASP A 161 26.26 -3.79 8.89
CA ASP A 161 25.48 -3.05 9.89
C ASP A 161 23.99 -3.32 9.77
N GLY A 162 23.44 -3.44 8.56
CA GLY A 162 22.05 -3.86 8.36
C GLY A 162 21.77 -5.23 9.00
N LYS A 163 22.72 -6.18 8.88
CA LYS A 163 22.63 -7.49 9.53
C LYS A 163 22.51 -7.45 11.05
N ARG A 164 22.84 -6.33 11.70
CA ARG A 164 22.67 -6.15 13.14
C ARG A 164 21.22 -5.84 13.53
N LEU A 165 20.38 -5.38 12.60
CA LEU A 165 18.98 -5.03 12.88
C LEU A 165 18.09 -6.28 12.98
N ASN A 166 16.98 -6.17 13.69
CA ASN A 166 15.95 -7.23 13.76
C ASN A 166 15.18 -7.39 12.44
N TYR A 167 15.03 -6.29 11.68
CA TYR A 167 14.58 -6.26 10.30
C TYR A 167 15.08 -4.99 9.61
N LEU A 168 15.15 -4.98 8.28
CA LEU A 168 15.36 -3.76 7.49
C LEU A 168 14.02 -3.23 7.00
N MET A 169 13.92 -1.91 6.78
CA MET A 169 12.66 -1.26 6.45
C MET A 169 12.81 -0.36 5.24
N ARG A 170 11.88 -0.45 4.28
CA ARG A 170 11.75 0.51 3.18
C ARG A 170 10.32 1.02 3.15
N PHE A 171 10.17 2.29 3.53
CA PHE A 171 8.90 2.99 3.50
C PHE A 171 8.90 4.08 2.44
N TRP A 172 7.80 4.21 1.71
CA TRP A 172 7.57 5.36 0.83
C TRP A 172 6.09 5.71 0.75
N MET A 173 5.83 6.98 0.45
CA MET A 173 4.51 7.45 0.02
C MET A 173 4.44 7.32 -1.50
N HIS A 174 3.56 6.45 -1.99
CA HIS A 174 3.35 6.26 -3.41
C HIS A 174 2.27 7.21 -3.94
N ARG A 175 2.55 7.86 -5.08
CA ARG A 175 1.61 8.69 -5.84
C ARG A 175 1.70 8.30 -7.31
N PHE A 176 0.58 8.41 -8.03
CA PHE A 176 0.51 8.15 -9.48
C PHE A 176 0.77 9.39 -10.32
N LYS A 177 0.49 10.56 -9.75
CA LYS A 177 0.80 11.87 -10.34
C LYS A 177 1.82 12.55 -9.44
N GLU A 178 2.91 13.02 -10.06
CA GLU A 178 3.87 13.93 -9.44
C GLU A 178 3.35 15.37 -9.52
#